data_AF-A0A8T3NL72-F1
#
_entry.id   AF-A0A8T3NL72-F1
#
_cell.length_a   1.000
_cell.length_b   1.000
_cell.length_c   1.000
_cell.angle_alpha   90.00
_cell.angle_beta   90.00
_cell.angle_gamma   90.00
#
_symmetry.space_group_name_H-M   'P 1'
#
loop_
_entity.id
_entity.type
_entity.pdbx_description
1 polymer ?
#
loop_
_entity_poly.entity_id
_entity_poly.type
_entity_poly.pdbx_seq_one_letter_code
_entity_poly.pdbx_strand_id
1 'polypeptide(L)'
;MLICADGGGSNGYRVRLWKVELQQFADDSGLTVTVCHRPPGTSKWNTIEHRLFAHISMNWRGRPLVSHEVIVELIGATTTGSGVRVQAALDPGAYPTTVKVSD
;
A
#
# COMPACT_ATOMS: atom_id res chain seq x y z
N MET A 1 16.33 -1.28 6.71
CA MET A 1 15.26 -1.24 5.69
C MET A 1 14.85 0.21 5.45
N LEU A 2 14.69 0.62 4.19
CA LEU A 2 14.18 1.96 3.84
C LEU A 2 12.74 1.86 3.33
N ILE A 3 11.83 2.65 3.91
CA ILE A 3 10.45 2.80 3.46
C ILE A 3 10.26 4.20 2.91
N CYS A 4 9.85 4.30 1.64
CA CYS A 4 9.41 5.56 1.04
C CYS A 4 7.87 5.58 1.03
N ALA A 5 7.26 6.44 1.82
CA ALA A 5 5.81 6.52 1.98
C ALA A 5 5.27 7.89 1.62
N ASP A 6 4.00 7.94 1.20
CA ASP A 6 3.21 9.15 1.32
C ASP A 6 2.90 9.43 2.81
N GLY A 7 2.60 10.69 3.14
CA GLY A 7 2.39 11.13 4.52
C GLY A 7 0.94 11.35 4.93
N GLY A 8 -0.02 10.81 4.16
CA GLY A 8 -1.46 11.00 4.37
C GLY A 8 -2.13 9.79 5.02
N GLY A 9 -3.38 9.94 5.49
CA GLY A 9 -4.15 8.79 5.98
C GLY A 9 -3.47 8.04 7.14
N SER A 10 -3.45 6.70 7.06
CA SER A 10 -3.02 5.81 8.14
C SER A 10 -1.50 5.72 8.34
N ASN A 11 -0.67 6.04 7.34
CA ASN A 11 0.80 5.97 7.42
C ASN A 11 1.46 7.36 7.66
N GLY A 12 0.65 8.36 8.03
CA GLY A 12 1.14 9.71 8.26
C GLY A 12 2.10 9.82 9.45
N TYR A 13 3.12 10.67 9.33
CA TYR A 13 4.14 10.86 10.37
C TYR A 13 3.62 11.41 11.71
N ARG A 14 2.38 11.92 11.75
CA ARG A 14 1.68 12.36 12.97
C ARG A 14 0.78 11.29 13.57
N VAL A 15 0.52 10.20 12.85
CA VAL A 15 -0.33 9.10 13.31
C VAL A 15 0.46 8.27 14.31
N ARG A 16 -0.02 8.19 15.55
CA ARG A 16 0.67 7.47 16.62
C ARG A 16 0.63 5.97 16.42
N LEU A 17 -0.54 5.44 16.06
CA LEU A 17 -0.71 4.01 15.77
C LEU A 17 0.30 3.55 14.73
N TRP A 18 0.50 4.30 13.64
CA TRP A 18 1.53 4.02 12.64
C TRP A 18 2.92 3.85 13.24
N LYS A 19 3.34 4.75 14.14
CA LYS A 19 4.66 4.66 14.78
C LYS A 19 4.79 3.46 15.71
N VAL A 20 3.74 3.17 16.49
CA VAL A 20 3.73 2.02 17.41
C VAL A 20 3.81 0.72 16.63
N GLU A 21 2.96 0.53 15.62
CA GLU A 21 2.97 -0.69 14.79
C GLU A 21 4.28 -0.85 14.02
N LEU A 22 4.85 0.26 13.52
CA LEU A 22 6.14 0.22 12.84
C LEU A 22 7.30 -0.12 13.78
N GLN A 23 7.26 0.37 15.02
CA GLN A 23 8.24 0.01 16.04
C GLN A 23 8.10 -1.47 16.42
N GLN A 24 6.88 -1.96 16.64
CA GLN A 24 6.61 -3.37 16.92
C GLN A 24 7.15 -4.27 15.79
N PHE A 25 6.89 -3.91 14.53
CA PHE A 25 7.47 -4.60 13.38
C PHE A 25 9.01 -4.58 13.40
N ALA A 26 9.63 -3.44 13.72
CA ALA A 26 11.09 -3.32 13.79
C ALA A 26 11.68 -4.21 14.90
N ASP A 27 11.02 -4.27 16.06
CA ASP A 27 11.42 -5.10 17.19
C ASP A 27 11.29 -6.60 16.86
N ASP A 28 10.15 -7.01 16.27
CA ASP A 28 9.89 -8.40 15.91
C ASP A 28 10.81 -8.90 14.78
N SER A 29 11.12 -8.03 13.82
CA SER A 29 11.98 -8.37 12.68
C SER A 29 13.47 -8.18 12.95
N GLY A 30 13.84 -7.48 14.03
CA GLY A 30 15.21 -7.05 14.30
C GLY A 30 15.79 -6.07 13.27
N LEU A 31 14.94 -5.45 12.44
CA LEU A 31 15.37 -4.54 11.38
C LEU A 31 15.41 -3.10 11.87
N THR A 32 16.50 -2.38 11.57
CA THR A 32 16.49 -0.92 11.63
C THR A 32 15.66 -0.38 10.47
N VAL A 33 14.57 0.33 10.76
CA VAL A 33 13.67 0.91 9.76
C VAL A 33 13.86 2.42 9.65
N THR A 34 14.16 2.89 8.44
CA THR A 34 14.18 4.32 8.11
C THR A 34 12.96 4.63 7.25
N VAL A 35 12.14 5.60 7.66
CA VAL A 35 10.98 6.06 6.88
C VAL A 35 11.25 7.44 6.31
N CYS A 36 11.06 7.58 5.01
CA CYS A 36 11.11 8.86 4.30
C CYS A 36 9.74 9.19 3.73
N HIS A 37 9.09 10.19 4.31
CA HIS A 37 7.82 10.70 3.82
C HIS A 37 8.02 11.68 2.66
N ARG A 38 7.24 11.50 1.60
CA ARG A 38 7.14 12.46 0.50
C ARG A 38 6.39 13.72 0.95
N PRO A 39 6.76 14.93 0.47
CA PRO A 39 6.04 16.16 0.81
C PRO A 39 4.54 16.11 0.42
N PRO A 40 3.67 16.91 1.06
CA PRO A 40 2.27 17.01 0.66
C PRO A 40 2.09 17.33 -0.83
N GLY A 41 1.08 16.73 -1.47
CA GLY A 41 0.80 16.96 -2.90
C GLY A 41 1.75 16.27 -3.87
N THR A 42 2.63 15.38 -3.40
CA THR A 42 3.64 14.71 -4.25
C THR A 42 3.37 13.22 -4.48
N SER A 43 2.14 12.73 -4.24
CA SER A 43 1.77 11.31 -4.50
C SER A 43 2.04 10.91 -5.96
N LYS A 44 1.82 11.82 -6.91
CA LYS A 44 2.19 11.63 -8.33
C LYS A 44 3.68 11.35 -8.54
N TRP A 45 4.56 11.60 -7.58
CA TRP A 45 5.99 11.26 -7.71
C TRP A 45 6.34 9.91 -7.05
N ASN A 46 5.36 9.22 -6.46
CA ASN A 46 5.55 7.87 -5.98
C ASN A 46 5.65 6.91 -7.18
N THR A 47 6.73 6.14 -7.22
CA THR A 47 7.01 5.22 -8.32
C THR A 47 5.95 4.15 -8.47
N ILE A 48 5.31 3.73 -7.37
CA ILE A 48 4.25 2.71 -7.40
C ILE A 48 3.03 3.15 -8.23
N GLU A 49 2.69 4.44 -8.19
CA GLU A 49 1.58 5.01 -8.96
C GLU A 49 1.80 4.78 -10.47
N HIS A 50 3.02 5.03 -10.94
CA HIS A 50 3.36 4.90 -12.36
C HIS A 50 3.68 3.48 -12.80
N ARG A 51 4.35 2.70 -11.94
CA ARG A 51 4.85 1.37 -12.31
C ARG A 51 3.89 0.23 -12.02
N LEU A 52 2.92 0.43 -11.14
CA LEU A 52 1.97 -0.61 -10.74
C LEU A 52 0.52 -0.15 -10.93
N PHE A 53 0.09 0.90 -10.23
CA PHE A 53 -1.34 1.28 -10.18
C PHE A 53 -1.88 1.76 -11.53
N ALA A 54 -1.09 2.49 -12.32
CA ALA A 54 -1.46 2.86 -13.68
C ALA A 54 -1.78 1.64 -14.56
N HIS A 55 -0.97 0.57 -14.46
CA HIS A 55 -1.18 -0.65 -15.24
C HIS A 55 -2.39 -1.46 -14.76
N ILE A 56 -2.61 -1.55 -13.45
CA ILE A 56 -3.81 -2.17 -12.88
C ILE A 56 -5.05 -1.42 -13.38
N SER A 57 -5.04 -0.08 -13.31
CA SER A 57 -6.15 0.76 -13.77
C SER A 57 -6.44 0.59 -15.26
N MET A 58 -5.40 0.47 -16.10
CA MET A 58 -5.55 0.17 -17.52
C MET A 58 -6.15 -1.22 -17.75
N ASN A 59 -5.75 -2.24 -16.96
CA ASN A 59 -6.29 -3.58 -17.07
C ASN A 59 -7.78 -3.66 -16.69
N TRP A 60 -8.21 -2.82 -15.75
CA TRP A 60 -9.60 -2.72 -15.30
C TRP A 60 -10.52 -1.97 -16.28
N ARG A 61 -9.98 -1.23 -17.25
CA ARG A 61 -10.77 -0.29 -18.07
C ARG A 61 -11.93 -1.01 -18.77
N GLY A 62 -13.15 -0.56 -18.46
CA GLY A 62 -14.37 -1.09 -19.06
C GLY A 62 -14.83 -2.44 -18.50
N ARG A 63 -14.25 -2.90 -17.38
CA ARG A 63 -14.65 -4.13 -16.69
C ARG A 63 -15.34 -3.80 -15.36
N PRO A 64 -16.58 -4.28 -15.13
CA PRO A 64 -17.27 -4.00 -13.87
C PRO A 64 -16.67 -4.82 -12.71
N LEU A 65 -16.41 -4.17 -11.58
CA LEU A 65 -15.85 -4.77 -10.37
C LEU A 65 -16.98 -5.32 -9.48
N VAL A 66 -17.55 -6.46 -9.87
CA VAL A 66 -18.80 -6.98 -9.28
C VAL A 66 -18.61 -7.91 -8.08
N SER A 67 -17.40 -8.41 -7.83
CA SER A 67 -17.08 -9.25 -6.68
C SER A 67 -15.60 -9.14 -6.29
N HIS A 68 -15.24 -9.59 -5.09
CA HIS A 68 -13.84 -9.63 -4.65
C HIS A 68 -12.99 -10.55 -5.54
N GLU A 69 -13.53 -11.69 -5.97
CA GLU A 69 -12.85 -12.62 -6.87
C GLU A 69 -12.51 -11.95 -8.19
N VAL A 70 -13.46 -11.22 -8.79
CA VAL A 70 -13.24 -10.46 -10.03
C VAL A 70 -12.16 -9.40 -9.81
N ILE A 71 -12.17 -8.68 -8.69
CA ILE A 71 -11.15 -7.68 -8.39
C ILE A 71 -9.77 -8.32 -8.28
N VAL A 72 -9.63 -9.41 -7.52
CA VAL A 72 -8.35 -10.12 -7.33
C VAL A 72 -7.82 -10.66 -8.65
N GLU A 73 -8.68 -11.31 -9.46
CA GLU A 73 -8.30 -11.83 -10.76
C GLU A 73 -7.83 -10.71 -11.70
N LEU A 74 -8.54 -9.59 -11.74
CA LEU A 74 -8.16 -8.45 -12.58
C LEU A 74 -6.88 -7.77 -12.12
N ILE A 75 -6.59 -7.70 -10.81
CA ILE A 75 -5.29 -7.19 -10.36
C ILE A 75 -4.19 -8.17 -10.75
N GLY A 76 -4.34 -9.46 -10.45
CA GLY A 76 -3.34 -10.50 -10.70
C GLY A 76 -3.05 -10.73 -12.19
N ALA A 77 -4.02 -10.47 -13.07
CA ALA A 77 -3.83 -10.54 -14.52
C ALA A 77 -2.98 -9.39 -15.09
N THR A 78 -2.60 -8.39 -14.28
CA THR A 78 -1.82 -7.24 -14.75
C THR A 78 -0.40 -7.66 -15.11
N THR A 79 -0.06 -7.51 -16.38
CA THR A 79 1.30 -7.71 -16.91
C THR A 79 1.70 -6.57 -17.84
N THR A 80 3.00 -6.29 -17.96
CA THR A 80 3.53 -5.27 -18.88
C THR A 80 4.57 -5.86 -19.83
N GLY A 81 4.76 -5.22 -20.99
CA GLY A 81 5.83 -5.60 -21.94
C GLY A 81 7.25 -5.45 -21.36
N SER A 82 7.42 -4.65 -20.32
CA SER A 82 8.66 -4.50 -19.55
C SER A 82 8.85 -5.57 -18.46
N GLY A 83 7.92 -6.51 -18.31
CA GLY A 83 8.05 -7.68 -17.44
C GLY A 83 7.44 -7.56 -16.05
N VAL A 84 6.68 -6.50 -15.74
CA VAL A 84 5.94 -6.42 -14.46
C VAL A 84 4.91 -7.56 -14.44
N ARG A 85 4.86 -8.31 -13.34
CA ARG A 85 3.82 -9.30 -13.03
C ARG A 85 3.28 -8.99 -11.65
N VAL A 86 1.95 -8.95 -11.53
CA VAL A 86 1.28 -8.61 -10.27
C VAL A 86 0.69 -9.88 -9.66
N GLN A 87 0.86 -10.03 -8.35
CA GLN A 87 0.14 -11.02 -7.57
C GLN A 87 -0.84 -10.30 -6.66
N ALA A 88 -2.04 -10.86 -6.54
CA ALA A 88 -3.08 -10.33 -5.68
C ALA A 88 -3.74 -11.47 -4.93
N ALA A 89 -4.12 -11.20 -3.69
CA ALA A 89 -4.87 -12.11 -2.85
C ALA A 89 -5.90 -11.30 -2.05
N LEU A 90 -7.04 -11.92 -1.75
CA LEU A 90 -7.99 -11.38 -0.81
C LEU A 90 -7.45 -11.58 0.61
N ASP A 91 -7.40 -10.51 1.39
CA ASP A 91 -7.19 -10.59 2.83
C ASP A 91 -8.55 -10.52 3.55
N PRO A 92 -9.04 -11.63 4.14
CA PRO A 92 -10.29 -11.65 4.89
C PRO A 92 -10.14 -11.13 6.33
N GLY A 93 -8.95 -10.64 6.70
CA GLY A 93 -8.66 -10.13 8.03
C GLY A 93 -9.61 -9.01 8.46
N ALA A 94 -10.05 -9.07 9.72
CA ALA A 94 -10.81 -8.01 10.33
C ALA A 94 -9.85 -7.03 11.02
N TYR A 95 -9.88 -5.77 10.58
CA TYR A 95 -9.02 -4.71 11.11
C TYR A 95 -9.85 -3.70 11.90
N PRO A 96 -9.65 -3.59 13.24
CA PRO A 96 -10.35 -2.60 14.05
C PRO A 96 -10.03 -1.18 13.57
N THR A 97 -11.06 -0.35 13.44
CA THR A 97 -10.92 1.05 13.05
C THR A 97 -10.90 1.96 14.28
N THR A 98 -10.33 3.16 14.13
CA THR A 98 -10.30 4.18 15.20
C THR A 98 -9.58 3.72 16.48
N VAL A 99 -8.60 2.83 16.34
CA VAL A 99 -7.74 2.41 17.45
C VAL A 99 -6.97 3.64 17.96
N LYS A 100 -7.15 3.94 19.25
CA LYS A 100 -6.48 5.07 19.91
C LYS A 100 -5.23 4.57 20.62
N VAL A 101 -4.15 5.34 20.48
CA VAL A 101 -2.90 5.16 21.22
C VAL A 101 -2.77 6.33 22.18
N SER A 102 -2.67 6.03 23.49
CA SER A 102 -2.47 7.04 24.53
C SER A 102 -1.10 7.69 24.42
N ASP A 103 -0.88 8.74 25.22
CA ASP A 103 0.48 9.18 25.55
C ASP A 103 1.19 8.12 26.41
#